data_AF-A0A7S3Q6A4-F1
#
_entry.id   AF-A0A7S3Q6A4-F1
#
_cell.length_a   1.000
_cell.length_b   1.000
_cell.length_c   1.000
_cell.angle_alpha   90.00
_cell.angle_beta   90.00
_cell.angle_gamma   90.00
#
_symmetry.space_group_name_H-M   'P 1'
#
loop_
_entity.id
_entity.type
_entity.pdbx_description
1 polymer ?
#
loop_
_entity_poly.entity_id
_entity_poly.type
_entity_poly.pdbx_seq_one_letter_code
_entity_poly.pdbx_strand_id
1 'polypeptide(L)'
;MKILVISSAILAYLNIICDAWISLPLATKVRKRHSFLPLNESVEPISTALPREDVWKSEGERIIKSAAMDCGAKEEDIDIQWKSGRVEIKISGVTYIQAKEDDENEDDVGIVYDDDIDEEAIKEFSEEFGEADEKKEDEDDDEDEDARPTFGSDIVSIGRAINYALGEEGEGSLGYNIAVHHEIEVSTPGASDELQGIMFESYKGFAVIVSLMDPKKNKAKNYEGKLIQRTDTHTIVNVKGRQRKMKNELVLSVKLPKAKREKGVR
;
A
#
# COMPACT_ATOMS: atom_id res chain seq x y z
N MET A 1 14.07 -27.15 48.19
CA MET A 1 12.70 -27.68 47.94
C MET A 1 11.70 -26.63 48.37
N LYS A 2 11.04 -25.95 47.44
CA LYS A 2 9.95 -25.01 47.70
C LYS A 2 8.67 -25.63 47.15
N ILE A 3 7.72 -25.91 48.03
CA ILE A 3 6.39 -26.44 47.68
C ILE A 3 5.50 -25.23 47.39
N LEU A 4 5.00 -25.15 46.16
CA LEU A 4 4.05 -24.14 45.71
C LEU A 4 2.65 -24.64 46.07
N VAL A 5 1.98 -23.97 47.02
CA VAL A 5 0.58 -24.23 47.36
C VAL A 5 -0.28 -23.37 46.44
N ILE A 6 -0.87 -23.99 45.43
CA ILE A 6 -1.84 -23.33 44.53
C ILE A 6 -3.21 -23.39 45.22
N SER A 7 -3.75 -22.21 45.50
CA SER A 7 -5.04 -22.00 46.18
C SER A 7 -6.20 -22.49 45.30
N SER A 8 -7.06 -23.33 45.89
CA SER A 8 -8.24 -23.97 45.29
C SER A 8 -9.37 -22.99 44.88
N ALA A 9 -9.17 -21.68 44.94
CA ALA A 9 -10.21 -20.68 44.69
C ALA A 9 -10.40 -20.30 43.20
N ILE A 10 -9.50 -20.72 42.29
CA ILE A 10 -9.57 -20.32 40.87
C ILE A 10 -10.42 -21.27 40.02
N LEU A 11 -10.70 -22.49 40.50
CA LEU A 11 -11.49 -23.48 39.73
C LEU A 11 -13.01 -23.27 39.77
N ALA A 12 -13.53 -22.33 40.58
CA ALA A 12 -14.96 -22.05 40.67
C ALA A 12 -15.49 -21.04 39.63
N TYR A 13 -14.61 -20.36 38.88
CA TYR A 13 -15.02 -19.36 37.89
C TYR A 13 -15.05 -19.87 36.44
N LEU A 14 -14.67 -21.13 36.19
CA LEU A 14 -14.61 -21.71 34.85
C LEU A 14 -15.85 -22.52 34.45
N ASN A 15 -16.88 -22.63 35.31
CA ASN A 15 -18.09 -23.42 35.04
C ASN A 15 -19.37 -22.59 34.81
N ILE A 16 -19.27 -21.29 34.50
CA ILE A 16 -20.44 -20.42 34.21
C ILE A 16 -20.49 -19.94 32.75
N ILE A 17 -19.63 -20.44 31.86
CA ILE A 17 -19.65 -20.09 30.42
C ILE A 17 -19.72 -21.35 29.56
N CYS A 18 -20.70 -22.23 29.81
CA CYS A 18 -20.88 -23.43 28.98
C CYS A 18 -22.27 -23.64 28.36
N ASP A 19 -23.31 -22.86 28.68
CA ASP A 19 -24.68 -23.17 28.22
C ASP A 19 -25.39 -22.02 27.46
N ALA A 20 -24.65 -21.26 26.66
CA ALA A 20 -25.23 -20.30 25.72
C ALA A 20 -24.69 -20.47 24.30
N TRP A 21 -24.54 -21.72 23.83
CA TRP A 21 -24.50 -22.03 22.40
C TRP A 21 -25.91 -22.27 21.90
N ILE A 22 -26.64 -21.16 21.73
CA ILE A 22 -27.87 -21.13 20.95
C ILE A 22 -27.47 -21.32 19.49
N SER A 23 -27.93 -22.44 18.94
CA SER A 23 -27.95 -22.78 17.51
C SER A 23 -28.38 -21.59 16.65
N LEU A 24 -27.41 -20.87 16.08
CA LEU A 24 -27.62 -19.95 14.97
C LEU A 24 -27.57 -20.76 13.67
N PRO A 25 -28.64 -20.75 12.84
CA PRO A 25 -28.55 -21.32 11.51
C PRO A 25 -27.53 -20.50 10.69
N LEU A 26 -26.46 -21.16 10.25
CA LEU A 26 -25.58 -20.67 9.19
C LEU A 26 -26.39 -20.63 7.88
N ALA A 27 -27.25 -19.63 7.74
CA ALA A 27 -27.73 -19.19 6.44
C ALA A 27 -26.64 -18.29 5.88
N THR A 28 -25.65 -18.89 5.21
CA THR A 28 -24.76 -18.19 4.28
C THR A 28 -25.62 -17.66 3.14
N LYS A 29 -26.23 -16.50 3.38
CA LYS A 29 -26.94 -15.74 2.36
C LYS A 29 -25.86 -15.26 1.40
N VAL A 30 -25.65 -16.03 0.32
CA VAL A 30 -24.85 -15.60 -0.84
C VAL A 30 -25.46 -14.28 -1.29
N ARG A 31 -24.85 -13.18 -0.85
CA ARG A 31 -25.27 -11.82 -1.17
C ARG A 31 -25.02 -11.69 -2.67
N LYS A 32 -26.10 -11.47 -3.42
CA LYS A 32 -26.01 -11.13 -4.84
C LYS A 32 -24.99 -10.02 -4.97
N ARG A 33 -23.98 -10.24 -5.81
CA ARG A 33 -22.95 -9.26 -6.14
C ARG A 33 -23.68 -8.00 -6.59
N HIS A 34 -23.62 -6.95 -5.78
CA HIS A 34 -24.04 -5.63 -6.23
C HIS A 34 -23.06 -5.23 -7.34
N SER A 35 -23.63 -4.80 -8.46
CA SER A 35 -22.91 -4.25 -9.60
C SER A 35 -21.83 -3.29 -9.11
N PHE A 36 -20.58 -3.57 -9.45
CA PHE A 36 -19.48 -2.63 -9.28
C PHE A 36 -19.89 -1.31 -9.92
N LEU A 37 -19.78 -0.21 -9.18
CA LEU A 37 -19.92 1.11 -9.78
C LEU A 37 -18.79 1.24 -10.81
N PRO A 38 -19.10 1.53 -12.08
CA PRO A 38 -18.07 1.71 -13.10
C PRO A 38 -17.14 2.84 -12.68
N LEU A 39 -15.83 2.56 -12.66
CA LEU A 39 -14.75 3.46 -12.23
C LEU A 39 -14.71 4.83 -12.95
N ASN A 40 -15.48 5.00 -14.03
CA ASN A 40 -15.48 6.19 -14.87
C ASN A 40 -16.82 6.97 -14.91
N GLU A 41 -17.83 6.56 -14.14
CA GLU A 41 -19.06 7.35 -14.09
C GLU A 41 -18.84 8.53 -13.14
N SER A 42 -18.63 9.71 -13.73
CA SER A 42 -18.53 10.96 -12.99
C SER A 42 -19.87 11.25 -12.31
N VAL A 43 -20.02 10.76 -11.08
CA VAL A 43 -21.16 11.06 -10.23
C VAL A 43 -21.19 12.58 -10.04
N GLU A 44 -22.17 13.26 -10.64
CA GLU A 44 -22.40 14.67 -10.33
C GLU A 44 -22.62 14.76 -8.81
N PRO A 45 -21.93 15.65 -8.09
CA PRO A 45 -21.99 15.70 -6.65
C PRO A 45 -23.42 16.06 -6.23
N ILE A 46 -24.20 15.04 -5.85
CA ILE A 46 -25.52 15.23 -5.25
C ILE A 46 -25.29 16.16 -4.06
N SER A 47 -26.01 17.27 -4.01
CA SER A 47 -25.76 18.38 -3.08
C SER A 47 -26.17 18.07 -1.63
N THR A 48 -25.98 16.83 -1.17
CA THR A 48 -26.23 16.44 0.20
C THR A 48 -25.06 16.96 1.04
N ALA A 49 -25.28 18.08 1.74
CA ALA A 49 -24.27 18.65 2.60
C ALA A 49 -23.81 17.61 3.64
N LEU A 50 -22.50 17.39 3.73
CA LEU A 50 -21.91 16.50 4.73
C LEU A 50 -22.33 16.95 6.14
N PRO A 51 -22.55 16.00 7.07
CA PRO A 51 -22.77 16.31 8.48
C PRO A 51 -21.54 17.01 9.09
N ARG A 52 -21.62 17.37 10.39
CA ARG A 52 -20.49 18.01 11.09
C ARG A 52 -19.20 17.22 10.90
N GLU A 53 -18.12 17.97 10.64
CA GLU A 53 -16.78 17.48 10.28
C GLU A 53 -16.27 16.36 11.18
N ASP A 54 -16.48 16.48 12.49
CA ASP A 54 -15.97 15.51 13.47
C ASP A 54 -16.62 14.12 13.36
N VAL A 55 -17.87 14.04 12.90
CA VAL A 55 -18.65 12.79 12.89
C VAL A 55 -18.22 11.91 11.71
N TRP A 56 -18.13 12.48 10.51
CA TRP A 56 -17.77 11.69 9.32
C TRP A 56 -16.28 11.39 9.24
N LYS A 57 -15.40 12.22 9.82
CA LYS A 57 -13.97 11.89 9.91
C LYS A 57 -13.70 10.70 10.82
N SER A 58 -14.27 10.70 12.02
CA SER A 58 -14.07 9.60 12.98
C SER A 58 -14.63 8.28 12.47
N GLU A 59 -15.83 8.31 11.87
CA GLU A 59 -16.43 7.11 11.29
C GLU A 59 -15.72 6.66 10.00
N GLY A 60 -15.32 7.61 9.15
CA GLY A 60 -14.49 7.34 7.97
C GLY A 60 -13.16 6.69 8.32
N GLU A 61 -12.46 7.21 9.35
CA GLU A 61 -11.24 6.60 9.87
C GLU A 61 -11.47 5.19 10.38
N ARG A 62 -12.60 4.94 11.06
CA ARG A 62 -12.97 3.61 11.54
C ARG A 62 -13.13 2.62 10.39
N ILE A 63 -13.87 3.00 9.33
CA ILE A 63 -14.11 2.17 8.14
C ILE A 63 -12.80 1.91 7.39
N ILE A 64 -11.99 2.96 7.16
CA ILE A 64 -10.72 2.86 6.45
C ILE A 64 -9.76 1.93 7.20
N LYS A 65 -9.63 2.08 8.52
CA LYS A 65 -8.76 1.23 9.34
C LYS A 65 -9.22 -0.22 9.34
N SER A 66 -10.51 -0.48 9.49
CA SER A 66 -11.01 -1.87 9.46
C SER A 66 -10.71 -2.53 8.11
N ALA A 67 -11.00 -1.85 7.00
CA ALA A 67 -10.77 -2.39 5.66
C ALA A 67 -9.26 -2.62 5.39
N ALA A 68 -8.39 -1.71 5.84
CA ALA A 68 -6.94 -1.88 5.69
C ALA A 68 -6.40 -3.04 6.54
N MET A 69 -6.90 -3.23 7.77
CA MET A 69 -6.52 -4.35 8.63
C MET A 69 -6.97 -5.70 8.08
N ASP A 70 -8.14 -5.77 7.44
CA ASP A 70 -8.64 -6.98 6.78
C ASP A 70 -7.73 -7.42 5.62
N CYS A 71 -7.01 -6.48 5.01
CA CYS A 71 -5.99 -6.72 3.99
C CYS A 71 -4.56 -6.92 4.54
N GLY A 72 -4.41 -7.08 5.86
CA GLY A 72 -3.14 -7.41 6.51
C GLY A 72 -2.26 -6.21 6.89
N ALA A 73 -2.77 -4.98 6.79
CA ALA A 73 -2.07 -3.82 7.37
C ALA A 73 -2.17 -3.83 8.90
N LYS A 74 -1.13 -3.33 9.59
CA LYS A 74 -1.18 -3.14 11.04
C LYS A 74 -1.74 -1.77 11.36
N GLU A 75 -2.48 -1.66 12.46
CA GLU A 75 -3.06 -0.37 12.88
C GLU A 75 -2.01 0.73 13.08
N GLU A 76 -0.83 0.38 13.60
CA GLU A 76 0.28 1.31 13.85
C GLU A 76 0.92 1.85 12.57
N ASP A 77 0.79 1.12 11.46
CA ASP A 77 1.41 1.45 10.17
C ASP A 77 0.52 2.37 9.31
N ILE A 78 -0.74 2.61 9.72
CA ILE A 78 -1.73 3.38 8.96
C ILE A 78 -1.79 4.83 9.46
N ASP A 79 -1.37 5.79 8.62
CA ASP A 79 -1.53 7.24 8.85
C ASP A 79 -2.58 7.82 7.91
N ILE A 80 -3.65 8.40 8.46
CA ILE A 80 -4.78 8.97 7.70
C ILE A 80 -4.75 10.49 7.84
N GLN A 81 -4.72 11.19 6.71
CA GLN A 81 -4.72 12.65 6.66
C GLN A 81 -5.89 13.17 5.81
N TRP A 82 -6.84 13.82 6.48
CA TRP A 82 -7.98 14.48 5.82
C TRP A 82 -7.56 15.84 5.25
N LYS A 83 -7.73 16.01 3.94
CA LYS A 83 -7.58 17.28 3.22
C LYS A 83 -8.92 17.69 2.60
N SER A 84 -9.02 18.94 2.16
CA SER A 84 -10.23 19.45 1.50
C SER A 84 -10.48 18.67 0.20
N GLY A 85 -11.48 17.79 0.20
CA GLY A 85 -11.87 16.97 -0.95
C GLY A 85 -10.98 15.77 -1.24
N ARG A 86 -10.04 15.42 -0.34
CA ARG A 86 -9.15 14.27 -0.52
C ARG A 86 -8.76 13.64 0.82
N VAL A 87 -8.69 12.32 0.86
CA VAL A 87 -8.18 11.53 1.98
C VAL A 87 -6.86 10.90 1.56
N GLU A 88 -5.77 11.30 2.21
CA GLU A 88 -4.46 10.69 1.98
C GLU A 88 -4.22 9.62 3.04
N ILE A 89 -4.02 8.38 2.60
CA ILE A 89 -3.75 7.23 3.44
C ILE A 89 -2.34 6.77 3.17
N LYS A 90 -1.49 6.79 4.20
CA LYS A 90 -0.10 6.36 4.12
C LYS A 90 0.11 5.07 4.89
N ILE A 91 0.62 4.06 4.20
CA ILE A 91 0.86 2.73 4.77
C ILE A 91 2.36 2.55 4.94
N SER A 92 2.80 2.55 6.19
CA SER A 92 4.19 2.27 6.57
C SER A 92 4.47 0.76 6.57
N GLY A 93 5.76 0.39 6.63
CA GLY A 93 6.17 -1.01 6.69
C GLY A 93 6.52 -1.62 5.33
N VAL A 94 6.55 -2.96 5.27
CA VAL A 94 6.84 -3.70 4.04
C VAL A 94 5.57 -3.75 3.21
N THR A 95 5.55 -2.96 2.14
CA THR A 95 4.44 -2.91 1.19
C THR A 95 4.91 -3.41 -0.16
N TYR A 96 3.98 -3.98 -0.92
CA TYR A 96 4.22 -4.37 -2.30
C TYR A 96 3.02 -3.97 -3.16
N ILE A 97 3.23 -3.97 -4.47
CA ILE A 97 2.19 -3.79 -5.46
C ILE A 97 2.12 -5.11 -6.21
N GLN A 98 1.07 -5.88 -5.98
CA GLN A 98 0.75 -6.97 -6.89
C GLN A 98 -0.07 -6.36 -8.01
N ALA A 99 0.52 -6.26 -9.19
CA ALA A 99 -0.27 -6.23 -10.40
C ALA A 99 -0.91 -7.62 -10.46
N LYS A 100 -2.10 -7.76 -9.87
CA LYS A 100 -2.97 -8.83 -10.32
C LYS A 100 -3.21 -8.50 -11.78
N GLU A 101 -2.67 -9.33 -12.66
CA GLU A 101 -3.31 -9.56 -13.94
C GLU A 101 -4.72 -9.93 -13.54
N ASP A 102 -5.63 -8.96 -13.65
CA ASP A 102 -7.03 -9.20 -13.37
C ASP A 102 -7.41 -10.22 -14.44
N ASP A 103 -7.32 -11.51 -14.09
CA ASP A 103 -7.70 -12.65 -14.92
C ASP A 103 -8.97 -12.24 -15.65
N GLU A 104 -8.84 -12.06 -16.97
CA GLU A 104 -9.79 -11.47 -17.91
C GLU A 104 -11.06 -12.35 -18.04
N ASN A 105 -11.78 -12.53 -16.92
CA ASN A 105 -13.14 -13.03 -16.87
C ASN A 105 -14.13 -11.87 -16.67
N GLU A 106 -13.69 -10.61 -16.79
CA GLU A 106 -14.57 -9.52 -17.17
C GLU A 106 -14.65 -9.54 -18.69
N ASP A 107 -15.65 -10.28 -19.17
CA ASP A 107 -16.21 -10.20 -20.51
C ASP A 107 -15.14 -10.07 -21.61
N ASP A 108 -14.78 -11.19 -22.22
CA ASP A 108 -14.53 -11.23 -23.65
C ASP A 108 -15.69 -10.46 -24.30
N VAL A 109 -15.53 -9.14 -24.43
CA VAL A 109 -16.24 -8.32 -25.39
C VAL A 109 -15.67 -8.80 -26.69
N GLY A 110 -16.09 -10.02 -27.06
CA GLY A 110 -15.87 -10.59 -28.36
C GLY A 110 -16.27 -9.47 -29.27
N ILE A 111 -15.29 -8.97 -30.03
CA ILE A 111 -15.56 -8.03 -31.09
C ILE A 111 -16.59 -8.77 -31.93
N VAL A 112 -17.86 -8.41 -31.77
CA VAL A 112 -18.94 -8.90 -32.62
C VAL A 112 -18.65 -8.22 -33.94
N TYR A 113 -17.80 -8.87 -34.73
CA TYR A 113 -17.72 -8.57 -36.14
C TYR A 113 -19.14 -8.76 -36.66
N ASP A 114 -19.70 -7.74 -37.29
CA ASP A 114 -20.95 -7.90 -38.02
C ASP A 114 -20.80 -9.16 -38.90
N ASP A 115 -21.75 -10.10 -38.80
CA ASP A 115 -21.75 -11.42 -39.47
C ASP A 115 -21.71 -11.35 -41.01
N ASP A 116 -21.48 -10.17 -41.59
CA ASP A 116 -21.36 -9.90 -43.01
C ASP A 116 -19.89 -9.84 -43.50
N ILE A 117 -18.92 -10.33 -42.71
CA ILE A 117 -17.57 -10.55 -43.23
C ILE A 117 -17.61 -11.68 -44.26
N ASP A 118 -17.34 -11.30 -45.51
CA ASP A 118 -17.25 -12.19 -46.66
C ASP A 118 -16.24 -13.32 -46.43
N GLU A 119 -16.73 -14.55 -46.25
CA GLU A 119 -15.92 -15.75 -46.01
C GLU A 119 -14.84 -15.96 -47.10
N GLU A 120 -15.05 -15.44 -48.31
CA GLU A 120 -14.06 -15.51 -49.40
C GLU A 120 -12.82 -14.65 -49.12
N ALA A 121 -12.96 -13.51 -48.44
CA ALA A 121 -11.84 -12.62 -48.12
C ALA A 121 -10.90 -13.20 -47.03
N ILE A 122 -11.46 -13.96 -46.07
CA ILE A 122 -10.68 -14.66 -45.04
C ILE A 122 -9.86 -15.80 -45.68
N LYS A 123 -10.44 -16.49 -46.66
CA LYS A 123 -9.78 -17.59 -47.37
C LYS A 123 -8.57 -17.12 -48.18
N GLU A 124 -8.73 -16.03 -48.93
CA GLU A 124 -7.64 -15.48 -49.76
C GLU A 124 -6.45 -15.00 -48.91
N PHE A 125 -6.72 -14.43 -47.73
CA PHE A 125 -5.67 -14.01 -46.80
C PHE A 125 -4.93 -15.20 -46.14
N SER A 126 -5.65 -16.29 -45.83
CA SER A 126 -5.05 -17.50 -45.27
C SER A 126 -4.20 -18.30 -46.27
N GLU A 127 -4.52 -18.24 -47.56
CA GLU A 127 -3.74 -18.92 -48.61
C GLU A 127 -2.47 -18.15 -48.98
N GLU A 128 -2.45 -16.81 -48.85
CA GLU A 128 -1.27 -15.98 -49.15
C GLU A 128 -0.23 -16.01 -48.02
N PHE A 129 -0.65 -16.06 -46.76
CA PHE A 129 0.22 -16.21 -45.59
C PHE A 129 0.18 -17.65 -45.09
N GLY A 130 0.89 -18.52 -45.81
CA GLY A 130 0.87 -19.98 -45.63
C GLY A 130 0.79 -20.47 -44.19
N GLU A 131 -0.05 -21.48 -44.01
CA GLU A 131 -0.31 -22.24 -42.77
C GLU A 131 0.98 -22.43 -41.97
N ALA A 132 1.15 -21.61 -40.94
CA ALA A 132 2.21 -21.76 -39.96
C ALA A 132 1.87 -23.00 -39.12
N ASP A 133 2.49 -24.11 -39.50
CA ASP A 133 2.54 -25.42 -38.85
C ASP A 133 2.33 -25.30 -37.33
N GLU A 134 1.09 -25.57 -36.87
CA GLU A 134 0.72 -25.63 -35.45
C GLU A 134 1.41 -26.84 -34.81
N LYS A 135 2.69 -26.66 -34.47
CA LYS A 135 3.33 -27.50 -33.47
C LYS A 135 2.71 -27.17 -32.12
N LYS A 136 1.79 -28.02 -31.69
CA LYS A 136 1.52 -28.26 -30.27
C LYS A 136 2.83 -28.75 -29.63
N GLU A 137 3.61 -27.81 -29.12
CA GLU A 137 4.65 -28.10 -28.15
C GLU A 137 3.94 -28.33 -26.82
N ASP A 138 4.20 -29.48 -26.22
CA ASP A 138 3.64 -29.91 -24.96
C ASP A 138 3.95 -28.87 -23.87
N GLU A 139 2.90 -28.25 -23.35
CA GLU A 139 2.90 -27.36 -22.18
C GLU A 139 3.26 -28.16 -20.92
N ASP A 140 4.54 -28.45 -20.74
CA ASP A 140 5.13 -28.57 -19.40
C ASP A 140 5.35 -27.13 -18.90
N ASP A 141 4.25 -26.42 -18.65
CA ASP A 141 4.26 -25.06 -18.11
C ASP A 141 4.62 -25.19 -16.63
N ASP A 142 5.91 -24.99 -16.37
CA ASP A 142 6.53 -24.99 -15.07
C ASP A 142 5.66 -24.19 -14.10
N GLU A 143 5.26 -24.85 -13.01
CA GLU A 143 4.70 -24.24 -11.81
C GLU A 143 5.73 -23.29 -11.18
N ASP A 144 6.06 -22.19 -11.87
CA ASP A 144 6.49 -20.96 -11.22
C ASP A 144 5.25 -20.42 -10.51
N GLU A 145 4.84 -21.13 -9.45
CA GLU A 145 3.99 -20.58 -8.40
C GLU A 145 4.68 -19.29 -7.98
N ASP A 146 4.19 -18.18 -8.56
CA ASP A 146 4.65 -16.83 -8.33
C ASP A 146 5.06 -16.74 -6.88
N ALA A 147 6.35 -16.46 -6.65
CA ALA A 147 6.91 -16.30 -5.31
C ALA A 147 6.29 -15.03 -4.70
N ARG A 148 5.00 -15.13 -4.36
CA ARG A 148 4.20 -14.08 -3.77
C ARG A 148 4.93 -13.78 -2.48
N PRO A 149 5.39 -12.53 -2.29
CA PRO A 149 6.05 -12.17 -1.05
C PRO A 149 5.10 -12.55 0.09
N THR A 150 5.49 -13.56 0.88
CA THR A 150 4.68 -14.06 2.00
C THR A 150 4.51 -13.04 3.11
N PHE A 151 5.21 -11.89 3.00
CA PHE A 151 5.24 -10.86 4.01
C PHE A 151 5.11 -9.48 3.37
N GLY A 152 4.03 -8.79 3.71
CA GLY A 152 3.80 -7.40 3.36
C GLY A 152 2.33 -7.09 3.19
N SER A 153 2.02 -5.81 3.03
CA SER A 153 0.67 -5.33 2.73
C SER A 153 0.57 -4.92 1.26
N ASP A 154 -0.41 -5.48 0.55
CA ASP A 154 -0.69 -5.10 -0.84
C ASP A 154 -1.49 -3.80 -0.89
N ILE A 155 -0.88 -2.76 -1.43
CA ILE A 155 -1.46 -1.41 -1.48
C ILE A 155 -2.72 -1.40 -2.37
N VAL A 156 -2.70 -2.16 -3.45
CA VAL A 156 -3.81 -2.19 -4.42
C VAL A 156 -5.02 -2.86 -3.79
N SER A 157 -4.82 -4.03 -3.15
CA SER A 157 -5.88 -4.70 -2.39
C SER A 157 -6.46 -3.82 -1.29
N ILE A 158 -5.63 -3.06 -0.58
CA ILE A 158 -6.10 -2.13 0.46
C ILE A 158 -6.98 -1.02 -0.14
N GLY A 159 -6.53 -0.39 -1.24
CA GLY A 159 -7.34 0.62 -1.93
C GLY A 159 -8.69 0.07 -2.41
N ARG A 160 -8.70 -1.13 -3.00
CA ARG A 160 -9.93 -1.82 -3.42
C ARG A 160 -10.84 -2.11 -2.23
N ALA A 161 -10.31 -2.61 -1.11
CA ALA A 161 -11.08 -2.94 0.09
C ALA A 161 -11.69 -1.68 0.74
N ILE A 162 -10.96 -0.57 0.79
CA ILE A 162 -11.47 0.70 1.32
C ILE A 162 -12.62 1.22 0.45
N ASN A 163 -12.45 1.22 -0.87
CA ASN A 163 -13.51 1.63 -1.79
C ASN A 163 -14.75 0.75 -1.65
N TYR A 164 -14.56 -0.56 -1.50
CA TYR A 164 -15.66 -1.50 -1.25
C TYR A 164 -16.38 -1.21 0.08
N ALA A 165 -15.64 -1.02 1.17
CA ALA A 165 -16.19 -0.78 2.49
C ALA A 165 -16.98 0.53 2.58
N LEU A 166 -16.55 1.58 1.88
CA LEU A 166 -17.27 2.85 1.83
C LEU A 166 -18.54 2.76 0.96
N GLY A 167 -18.56 1.87 -0.03
CA GLY A 167 -19.73 1.64 -0.89
C GLY A 167 -20.76 0.65 -0.35
N GLU A 168 -20.40 -0.21 0.62
CA GLU A 168 -21.23 -1.35 1.05
C GLU A 168 -22.60 -0.92 1.62
N GLU A 169 -22.66 0.21 2.31
CA GLU A 169 -23.88 0.69 2.98
C GLU A 169 -24.89 1.36 2.01
N GLY A 170 -24.53 1.52 0.74
CA GLY A 170 -25.39 2.06 -0.32
C GLY A 170 -25.58 3.58 -0.28
N GLU A 171 -26.41 4.09 -1.20
CA GLU A 171 -26.69 5.52 -1.35
C GLU A 171 -27.29 6.13 -0.06
N GLY A 172 -26.73 7.26 0.36
CA GLY A 172 -27.16 7.98 1.56
C GLY A 172 -26.50 7.52 2.87
N SER A 173 -25.71 6.45 2.83
CA SER A 173 -24.82 6.09 3.94
C SER A 173 -23.71 7.12 4.14
N LEU A 174 -23.11 7.13 5.33
CA LEU A 174 -22.01 8.04 5.63
C LEU A 174 -20.77 7.69 4.80
N GLY A 175 -20.48 6.39 4.63
CA GLY A 175 -19.38 5.90 3.79
C GLY A 175 -19.55 6.35 2.33
N TYR A 176 -20.74 6.21 1.78
CA TYR A 176 -21.05 6.65 0.42
C TYR A 176 -20.85 8.16 0.24
N ASN A 177 -21.34 8.96 1.19
CA ASN A 177 -21.16 10.42 1.12
C ASN A 177 -19.67 10.81 1.22
N ILE A 178 -18.85 10.08 2.00
CA ILE A 178 -17.41 10.30 2.05
C ILE A 178 -16.79 10.01 0.68
N ALA A 179 -17.12 8.86 0.06
CA ALA A 179 -16.60 8.45 -1.24
C ALA A 179 -17.01 9.40 -2.39
N VAL A 180 -18.22 9.98 -2.34
CA VAL A 180 -18.68 10.96 -3.35
C VAL A 180 -17.96 12.31 -3.22
N HIS A 181 -17.64 12.74 -1.98
CA HIS A 181 -17.08 14.07 -1.74
C HIS A 181 -15.55 14.10 -1.63
N HIS A 182 -14.88 12.95 -1.48
CA HIS A 182 -13.44 12.89 -1.31
C HIS A 182 -12.80 11.86 -2.23
N GLU A 183 -11.72 12.28 -2.88
CA GLU A 183 -10.80 11.37 -3.54
C GLU A 183 -9.99 10.59 -2.50
N ILE A 184 -9.86 9.28 -2.67
CA ILE A 184 -9.13 8.41 -1.74
C ILE A 184 -7.80 8.03 -2.38
N GLU A 185 -6.71 8.49 -1.77
CA GLU A 185 -5.35 8.24 -2.24
C GLU A 185 -4.64 7.32 -1.25
N VAL A 186 -4.38 6.08 -1.64
CA VAL A 186 -3.56 5.13 -0.85
C VAL A 186 -2.15 5.15 -1.39
N SER A 187 -1.18 5.47 -0.53
CA SER A 187 0.22 5.63 -0.90
C SER A 187 1.15 5.04 0.15
N THR A 188 2.40 4.77 -0.22
CA THR A 188 3.47 4.52 0.74
C THR A 188 4.04 5.84 1.21
N PRO A 189 4.56 5.93 2.45
CA PRO A 189 5.43 7.05 2.81
C PRO A 189 6.57 7.10 1.79
N GLY A 190 6.85 8.30 1.27
CA GLY A 190 7.95 8.48 0.33
C GLY A 190 9.28 8.02 0.91
N ALA A 191 10.26 7.77 0.04
CA ALA A 191 11.60 7.39 0.46
C ALA A 191 12.12 8.36 1.54
N SER A 192 12.60 7.81 2.66
CA SER A 192 13.17 8.61 3.73
C SER A 192 14.38 9.40 3.22
N ASP A 193 14.46 10.68 3.61
CA ASP A 193 15.65 11.49 3.33
C ASP A 193 16.90 10.94 4.06
N GLU A 194 16.73 10.06 5.05
CA GLU A 194 17.82 9.45 5.81
C GLU A 194 18.39 8.24 5.07
N LEU A 195 19.69 8.29 4.77
CA LEU A 195 20.40 7.20 4.11
C LEU A 195 20.68 6.06 5.10
N GLN A 196 20.39 4.82 4.70
CA GLN A 196 20.59 3.62 5.50
C GLN A 196 21.18 2.46 4.67
N GLY A 197 21.92 1.56 5.33
CA GLY A 197 22.38 0.29 4.74
C GLY A 197 23.10 0.44 3.39
N ILE A 198 22.63 -0.29 2.38
CA ILE A 198 23.21 -0.32 1.02
C ILE A 198 23.08 1.01 0.27
N MET A 199 22.20 1.93 0.71
CA MET A 199 21.99 3.21 0.03
C MET A 199 23.27 4.04 -0.03
N PHE A 200 24.18 3.90 0.94
CA PHE A 200 25.44 4.65 0.93
C PHE A 200 26.33 4.36 -0.29
N GLU A 201 26.16 3.22 -0.95
CA GLU A 201 26.88 2.88 -2.18
C GLU A 201 26.30 3.60 -3.39
N SER A 202 24.96 3.63 -3.50
CA SER A 202 24.22 4.29 -4.58
C SER A 202 24.37 5.82 -4.52
N TYR A 203 24.47 6.39 -3.31
CA TYR A 203 24.56 7.85 -3.11
C TYR A 203 26.02 8.39 -3.04
N LYS A 204 27.02 7.62 -3.51
CA LYS A 204 28.40 8.13 -3.63
C LYS A 204 28.45 9.32 -4.61
N GLY A 205 29.11 10.41 -4.20
CA GLY A 205 29.23 11.64 -4.97
C GLY A 205 28.09 12.66 -4.76
N PHE A 206 26.97 12.25 -4.16
CA PHE A 206 25.84 13.15 -3.89
C PHE A 206 26.10 14.06 -2.69
N ALA A 207 25.45 15.22 -2.70
CA ALA A 207 25.45 16.12 -1.56
C ALA A 207 24.64 15.48 -0.41
N VAL A 208 25.18 15.53 0.80
CA VAL A 208 24.58 15.01 2.03
C VAL A 208 24.81 15.96 3.19
N ILE A 209 23.92 15.90 4.17
CA ILE A 209 23.99 16.60 5.45
C ILE A 209 24.25 15.54 6.52
N VAL A 210 25.44 15.56 7.11
CA VAL A 210 25.81 14.66 8.21
C VAL A 210 25.65 15.36 9.54
N SER A 211 24.78 14.83 10.40
CA SER A 211 24.62 15.29 11.78
C SER A 211 25.54 14.47 12.70
N LEU A 212 26.51 15.14 13.33
CA LEU A 212 27.50 14.52 14.20
C LEU A 212 27.35 15.02 15.64
N MET A 213 27.36 14.11 16.61
CA MET A 213 27.35 14.45 18.03
C MET A 213 28.75 14.84 18.50
N ASP A 214 28.93 16.07 18.99
CA ASP A 214 30.20 16.49 19.58
C ASP A 214 30.29 16.01 21.03
N PRO A 215 31.20 15.07 21.37
CA PRO A 215 31.28 14.50 22.72
C PRO A 215 31.65 15.55 23.78
N LYS A 216 32.28 16.67 23.39
CA LYS A 216 32.71 17.69 24.34
C LYS A 216 31.59 18.66 24.71
N LYS A 217 30.71 18.96 23.75
CA LYS A 217 29.67 19.99 23.90
C LYS A 217 28.28 19.40 24.04
N ASN A 218 28.13 18.10 23.83
CA ASN A 218 26.85 17.39 23.78
C ASN A 218 25.83 18.08 22.85
N LYS A 219 26.32 18.60 21.72
CA LYS A 219 25.53 19.31 20.72
C LYS A 219 25.73 18.67 19.36
N ALA A 220 24.63 18.53 18.61
CA ALA A 220 24.67 18.08 17.23
C ALA A 220 25.25 19.17 16.33
N LYS A 221 26.22 18.80 15.51
CA LYS A 221 26.85 19.66 14.51
C LYS A 221 26.61 19.09 13.12
N ASN A 222 26.07 19.92 12.24
CA ASN A 222 25.76 19.52 10.88
C ASN A 222 26.93 19.85 9.94
N TYR A 223 27.25 18.92 9.06
CA TYR A 223 28.26 19.04 8.03
C TYR A 223 27.62 18.81 6.66
N GLU A 224 27.67 19.83 5.81
CA GLU A 224 27.19 19.74 4.43
C GLU A 224 28.38 19.47 3.50
N GLY A 225 28.28 18.43 2.68
CA GLY A 225 29.34 18.05 1.77
C GLY A 225 28.93 16.92 0.82
N LYS A 226 29.86 16.45 -0.01
CA LYS A 226 29.61 15.30 -0.90
C LYS A 226 30.01 14.00 -0.21
N LEU A 227 29.13 13.00 -0.19
CA LEU A 227 29.45 11.67 0.31
C LEU A 227 30.51 11.04 -0.60
N ILE A 228 31.63 10.59 -0.06
CA ILE A 228 32.64 9.87 -0.84
C ILE A 228 32.42 8.36 -0.68
N GLN A 229 32.40 7.90 0.57
CA GLN A 229 32.27 6.50 0.91
C GLN A 229 31.85 6.36 2.38
N ARG A 230 31.10 5.30 2.67
CA ARG A 230 30.89 4.81 4.04
C ARG A 230 31.53 3.43 4.15
N THR A 231 32.35 3.25 5.18
CA THR A 231 32.88 1.97 5.63
C THR A 231 32.23 1.64 6.98
N ASP A 232 32.38 0.42 7.48
CA ASP A 232 31.82 -0.01 8.77
C ASP A 232 32.23 0.90 9.94
N THR A 233 33.47 1.42 9.89
CA THR A 233 34.04 2.23 10.98
C THR A 233 33.91 3.74 10.77
N HIS A 234 33.93 4.21 9.52
CA HIS A 234 34.03 5.63 9.20
C HIS A 234 33.17 6.04 8.01
N THR A 235 32.65 7.27 8.07
CA THR A 235 31.99 7.96 6.96
C THR A 235 32.92 9.06 6.45
N ILE A 236 33.23 9.05 5.16
CA ILE A 236 34.11 10.03 4.51
C ILE A 236 33.26 10.98 3.67
N VAL A 237 33.33 12.27 3.98
CA VAL A 237 32.59 13.34 3.29
C VAL A 237 33.55 14.43 2.83
N ASN A 238 33.38 14.91 1.60
CA ASN A 238 34.09 16.06 1.07
C ASN A 238 33.35 17.36 1.44
N VAL A 239 33.87 18.10 2.41
CA VAL A 239 33.31 19.36 2.89
C VAL A 239 34.14 20.51 2.31
N LYS A 240 33.57 21.27 1.37
CA LYS A 240 34.22 22.43 0.72
C LYS A 240 35.60 22.10 0.13
N GLY A 241 35.73 20.97 -0.55
CA GLY A 241 36.98 20.53 -1.18
C GLY A 241 37.97 19.84 -0.24
N ARG A 242 37.63 19.64 1.04
CA ARG A 242 38.46 18.92 2.01
C ARG A 242 37.77 17.64 2.47
N GLN A 243 38.48 16.52 2.37
CA GLN A 243 37.99 15.25 2.89
C GLN A 243 37.99 15.25 4.42
N ARG A 244 36.84 14.94 5.02
CA ARG A 244 36.67 14.74 6.46
C ARG A 244 36.26 13.30 6.72
N LYS A 245 37.04 12.62 7.55
CA LYS A 245 36.77 11.27 8.04
C LYS A 245 36.09 11.38 9.41
N MET A 246 34.87 10.87 9.51
CA MET A 246 34.04 10.90 10.73
C MET A 246 33.83 9.46 11.22
N LYS A 247 33.90 9.23 12.53
CA LYS A 247 33.61 7.92 13.13
C LYS A 247 32.11 7.67 13.11
N ASN A 248 31.69 6.49 12.68
CA ASN A 248 30.27 6.16 12.56
C ASN A 248 29.53 6.20 13.91
N GLU A 249 30.21 5.87 15.00
CA GLU A 249 29.67 5.94 16.37
C GLU A 249 29.19 7.35 16.77
N LEU A 250 29.76 8.40 16.17
CA LEU A 250 29.40 9.79 16.47
C LEU A 250 28.40 10.35 15.46
N VAL A 251 28.11 9.64 14.37
CA VAL A 251 27.18 10.07 13.33
C VAL A 251 25.77 9.70 13.76
N LEU A 252 24.93 10.70 13.99
CA LEU A 252 23.52 10.52 14.36
C LEU A 252 22.67 10.16 13.14
N SER A 253 22.82 10.91 12.06
CA SER A 253 22.05 10.71 10.84
C SER A 253 22.80 11.28 9.63
N VAL A 254 22.60 10.66 8.47
CA VAL A 254 23.05 11.19 7.18
C VAL A 254 21.82 11.42 6.32
N LYS A 255 21.53 12.68 5.98
CA LYS A 255 20.33 13.05 5.24
C LYS A 255 20.68 13.61 3.87
N LEU A 256 19.81 13.38 2.89
CA LEU A 256 19.84 14.12 1.64
C LEU A 256 19.45 15.59 1.92
N PRO A 257 20.04 16.56 1.20
CA PRO A 257 19.60 17.94 1.29
C PRO A 257 18.17 18.03 0.77
N LYS A 258 17.32 18.80 1.45
CA LYS A 258 15.96 19.07 0.97
C LYS A 258 16.03 19.59 -0.46
N ALA A 259 15.24 18.99 -1.34
CA ALA A 259 15.15 19.42 -2.73
C ALA A 259 14.94 20.94 -2.78
N LYS A 260 15.81 21.64 -3.51
CA LYS A 260 15.62 23.07 -3.74
C LYS A 260 14.35 23.22 -4.57
N ARG A 261 13.27 23.69 -3.95
CA ARG A 261 12.08 24.09 -4.69
C ARG A 261 12.51 25.18 -5.67
N GLU A 262 12.24 24.98 -6.95
CA GLU A 262 12.51 26.01 -7.94
C GLU A 262 11.79 27.29 -7.53
N LYS A 263 12.52 28.40 -7.53
CA LYS A 263 12.01 29.71 -7.13
C LYS A 263 11.17 30.26 -8.29
N GLY A 264 9.99 29.68 -8.55
CA GLY A 264 9.26 30.03 -9.77
C GLY A 264 7.79 29.60 -9.90
N VAL A 265 7.29 28.61 -9.16
CA VAL A 265 5.88 28.21 -9.31
C VAL A 265 5.06 28.89 -8.21
N ARG A 266 4.39 29.98 -8.61
CA ARG A 266 3.37 30.68 -7.82
C ARG A 266 2.00 30.19 -8.25
#